data_AF-A0A7S1X3M0-F1
#
_entry.id   AF-A0A7S1X3M0-F1
#
_cell.length_a   1.000
_cell.length_b   1.000
_cell.length_c   1.000
_cell.angle_alpha   90.00
_cell.angle_beta   90.00
_cell.angle_gamma   90.00
#
_symmetry.space_group_name_H-M   'P 1'
#
loop_
_entity.id
_entity.type
_entity.pdbx_description
1 polymer ?
#
loop_
_entity_poly.entity_id
_entity_poly.type
_entity_poly.pdbx_seq_one_letter_code
_entity_poly.pdbx_strand_id
1 'polypeptide(L)'
;RVLAMLTRLYTLGSSAMEQLLRVLTRAYKVLGMAAKSAIAPKGFFQSPINRNLKALVDCTNKDLTGSVYELIVEGQEGAQEGKENQGQSIAKIKREGRS
;
A
#
# COMPACT_ATOMS: atom_id res chain seq x y z
N ARG A 1 -10.51 11.29 2.60
CA ARG A 1 -9.53 12.09 3.39
C ARG A 1 -8.16 11.42 3.46
N VAL A 2 -8.08 10.11 3.75
CA VAL A 2 -6.81 9.34 3.73
C VAL A 2 -6.33 9.07 2.30
N LEU A 3 -7.19 8.57 1.41
CA LEU A 3 -6.87 8.40 -0.02
C LEU A 3 -6.25 9.66 -0.64
N ALA A 4 -6.92 10.81 -0.52
CA ALA A 4 -6.41 12.08 -1.04
C ALA A 4 -5.02 12.48 -0.50
N MET A 5 -4.66 12.10 0.73
CA MET A 5 -3.30 12.30 1.25
C MET A 5 -2.30 11.33 0.62
N LEU A 6 -2.69 10.05 0.48
CA LEU A 6 -1.86 9.00 -0.13
C LEU A 6 -1.60 9.29 -1.62
N THR A 7 -2.62 9.72 -2.36
CA THR A 7 -2.48 10.14 -3.77
C THR A 7 -1.58 11.38 -3.90
N ARG A 8 -1.66 12.34 -2.97
CA ARG A 8 -0.74 13.50 -2.95
C ARG A 8 0.71 13.08 -2.73
N LEU A 9 0.94 12.09 -1.87
CA LEU A 9 2.26 11.49 -1.64
C LEU A 9 2.77 10.73 -2.88
N TYR A 10 1.88 10.05 -3.61
CA TYR A 10 2.20 9.44 -4.89
C TYR A 10 2.72 10.48 -5.90
N THR A 11 2.08 11.66 -5.99
CA THR A 11 2.53 12.74 -6.88
C THR A 11 3.86 13.39 -6.47
N LEU A 12 4.35 13.17 -5.24
CA LEU A 12 5.61 13.71 -4.75
C LEU A 12 6.86 12.93 -5.25
N GLY A 13 6.67 11.81 -5.96
CA GLY A 13 7.73 11.03 -6.58
C GLY A 13 7.93 9.62 -5.97
N SER A 14 8.61 8.75 -6.71
CA SER A 14 8.69 7.31 -6.40
C SER A 14 9.32 6.98 -5.03
N SER A 15 10.28 7.78 -4.57
CA SER A 15 10.97 7.56 -3.28
C SER A 15 10.04 7.76 -2.08
N ALA A 16 9.18 8.81 -2.10
CA ALA A 16 8.23 9.06 -1.02
C ALA A 16 7.17 7.96 -0.94
N MET A 17 6.72 7.47 -2.10
CA MET A 17 5.77 6.37 -2.22
C MET A 17 6.36 5.05 -1.70
N GLU A 18 7.60 4.72 -2.04
CA GLU A 18 8.27 3.54 -1.49
C GLU A 18 8.44 3.60 0.04
N GLN A 19 8.83 4.76 0.56
CA GLN A 19 8.97 4.95 2.01
C GLN A 19 7.63 4.80 2.73
N LEU A 20 6.56 5.37 2.17
CA LEU A 20 5.20 5.22 2.67
C LEU A 20 4.77 3.74 2.70
N LEU A 21 4.97 3.00 1.60
CA LEU A 21 4.67 1.56 1.56
C LEU A 21 5.47 0.77 2.60
N ARG A 22 6.74 1.11 2.84
CA ARG A 22 7.54 0.48 3.90
C ARG A 22 6.98 0.75 5.29
N VAL A 23 6.55 1.98 5.57
CA VAL A 23 5.92 2.35 6.85
C VAL A 23 4.60 1.61 7.03
N LEU A 24 3.75 1.60 6.01
CA LEU A 24 2.47 0.87 6.03
C LEU A 24 2.68 -0.61 6.29
N THR A 25 3.63 -1.24 5.59
CA THR A 25 3.97 -2.66 5.79
C THR A 25 4.38 -2.94 7.24
N ARG A 26 5.19 -2.07 7.85
CA ARG A 26 5.58 -2.20 9.26
C ARG A 26 4.38 -2.02 10.21
N ALA A 27 3.51 -1.05 9.93
CA ALA A 27 2.32 -0.81 10.73
C ALA A 27 1.37 -2.02 10.72
N TYR A 28 1.08 -2.58 9.54
CA TYR A 28 0.27 -3.80 9.41
C TYR A 28 0.92 -5.00 10.10
N LYS A 29 2.24 -5.15 10.02
CA LYS A 29 2.96 -6.24 10.72
C LYS A 29 2.81 -6.13 12.24
N VAL A 30 3.01 -4.94 12.80
CA VAL A 30 2.87 -4.70 14.24
C VAL A 30 1.43 -4.91 14.68
N LEU A 31 0.45 -4.40 13.93
CA LEU A 31 -0.96 -4.59 14.22
C LEU A 31 -1.36 -6.07 14.19
N GLY A 32 -0.88 -6.82 13.20
CA GLY A 32 -1.10 -8.27 13.11
C GLY A 32 -0.46 -9.05 14.25
N MET A 33 0.74 -8.66 14.71
CA MET A 33 1.38 -9.25 15.88
C MET A 33 0.58 -8.96 17.16
N ALA A 34 0.14 -7.71 17.36
CA ALA A 34 -0.68 -7.33 18.50
C ALA A 34 -2.01 -8.10 18.53
N ALA A 35 -2.69 -8.19 17.37
CA ALA A 35 -3.91 -8.98 17.24
C ALA A 35 -3.70 -10.44 17.59
N LYS A 36 -2.63 -11.07 17.08
CA LYS A 36 -2.28 -12.46 17.41
C LYS A 36 -1.98 -12.66 18.90
N SER A 37 -1.26 -11.74 19.52
CA SER A 37 -0.97 -11.81 20.97
C SER A 37 -2.22 -11.66 21.84
N ALA A 38 -3.28 -11.06 21.31
CA ALA A 38 -4.55 -10.93 22.00
C ALA A 38 -5.44 -12.19 21.88
N ILE A 39 -5.05 -13.17 21.06
CA ILE A 39 -5.79 -14.42 20.88
C ILE A 39 -5.26 -15.46 21.88
N ALA A 40 -6.15 -16.01 22.68
CA ALA A 40 -5.83 -17.09 23.61
C ALA A 40 -5.45 -18.37 22.84
N PRO A 41 -4.48 -19.15 23.35
CA PRO A 41 -4.17 -20.46 22.77
C PRO A 41 -5.40 -21.38 22.78
N LYS A 42 -5.40 -22.36 21.88
CA LYS A 42 -6.50 -23.32 21.77
C LYS A 42 -6.72 -24.05 23.11
N GLY A 43 -7.98 -24.09 23.57
CA GLY A 43 -8.35 -24.71 24.84
C GLY A 43 -8.30 -23.77 26.05
N PHE A 44 -7.89 -22.52 25.88
CA PHE A 44 -7.93 -21.49 26.92
C PHE A 44 -9.11 -20.53 26.71
N PHE A 45 -9.58 -19.93 27.81
CA PHE A 45 -10.64 -18.94 27.76
C PHE A 45 -10.15 -17.64 27.09
N GLN A 46 -10.86 -17.20 26.06
CA GLN A 46 -10.55 -15.94 25.36
C GLN A 46 -10.99 -14.76 26.21
N SER A 47 -10.03 -13.94 26.64
CA SER A 47 -10.34 -12.67 27.28
C SER A 47 -10.87 -11.66 26.25
N PRO A 48 -11.77 -10.74 26.64
CA PRO A 48 -12.20 -9.67 25.77
C PRO A 48 -11.01 -8.86 25.24
N ILE A 49 -11.01 -8.57 23.94
CA ILE A 49 -9.97 -7.75 23.31
C ILE A 49 -9.97 -6.34 23.94
N ASN A 50 -8.77 -5.77 24.09
CA ASN A 50 -8.60 -4.40 24.52
C ASN A 50 -9.35 -3.44 23.57
N ARG A 51 -10.16 -2.51 24.13
CA ARG A 51 -10.97 -1.57 23.36
C ARG A 51 -10.14 -0.71 22.40
N ASN A 52 -8.93 -0.30 22.79
CA ASN A 52 -8.04 0.49 21.95
C ASN A 52 -7.51 -0.33 20.78
N LEU A 53 -7.15 -1.60 21.02
CA LEU A 53 -6.72 -2.50 19.95
C LEU A 53 -7.86 -2.74 18.96
N LYS A 54 -9.08 -2.97 19.45
CA LYS A 54 -10.27 -3.10 18.59
C LYS A 54 -10.49 -1.85 17.75
N ALA A 55 -10.51 -0.67 18.38
CA ALA A 55 -10.70 0.60 17.68
C ALA A 55 -9.61 0.84 16.62
N LEU A 56 -8.35 0.52 16.94
CA LEU A 56 -7.24 0.67 16.00
C LEU A 56 -7.39 -0.27 14.79
N VAL A 57 -7.78 -1.53 15.00
CA VAL A 57 -8.06 -2.48 13.91
C VAL A 57 -9.22 -2.00 13.06
N ASP A 58 -10.32 -1.55 13.69
CA ASP A 58 -11.51 -1.09 12.98
C ASP A 58 -11.22 0.16 12.13
N CYS A 59 -10.53 1.16 12.70
CA CYS A 59 -10.11 2.36 11.96
C CYS A 59 -9.15 2.03 10.82
N THR A 60 -8.18 1.14 11.06
CA THR A 60 -7.24 0.70 10.02
C THR A 60 -8.01 0.04 8.86
N ASN A 61 -8.94 -0.86 9.18
CA ASN A 61 -9.70 -1.57 8.17
C ASN A 61 -10.62 -0.64 7.36
N LYS A 62 -11.29 0.29 8.04
CA LYS A 62 -12.27 1.19 7.42
C LYS A 62 -11.61 2.31 6.61
N ASP A 63 -10.57 2.93 7.14
CA ASP A 63 -10.05 4.19 6.61
C ASP A 63 -8.72 4.04 5.87
N LEU A 64 -7.99 2.94 6.06
CA LEU A 64 -6.66 2.75 5.49
C LEU A 64 -6.59 1.58 4.51
N THR A 65 -7.15 0.41 4.82
CA THR A 65 -7.02 -0.79 3.97
C THR A 65 -7.52 -0.54 2.54
N GLY A 66 -8.73 0.00 2.39
CA GLY A 66 -9.30 0.32 1.06
C GLY A 66 -8.41 1.27 0.27
N SER A 67 -8.01 2.38 0.90
CA SER A 67 -7.17 3.39 0.23
C SER A 67 -5.77 2.89 -0.12
N VAL A 68 -5.22 1.93 0.62
CA VAL A 68 -3.93 1.30 0.27
C VAL A 68 -4.07 0.39 -0.95
N TYR A 69 -5.19 -0.35 -1.08
CA TYR A 69 -5.45 -1.14 -2.27
C TYR A 69 -5.64 -0.27 -3.51
N GLU A 70 -6.44 0.79 -3.42
CA GLU A 70 -6.65 1.76 -4.50
C GLU A 70 -5.31 2.37 -4.95
N LEU A 71 -4.48 2.80 -4.00
CA LEU A 71 -3.15 3.35 -4.28
C LEU A 71 -2.20 2.37 -4.99
N ILE A 72 -2.28 1.07 -4.66
CA ILE A 72 -1.48 0.04 -5.34
C ILE A 72 -1.95 -0.14 -6.78
N VAL A 73 -3.26 -0.13 -7.03
CA VAL A 73 -3.84 -0.22 -8.37
C VAL A 73 -3.41 0.98 -9.22
N GLU A 74 -3.62 2.21 -8.72
CA GLU A 74 -3.19 3.44 -9.39
C GLU A 74 -1.68 3.43 -9.69
N GLY A 75 -0.88 2.95 -8.72
CA GLY A 75 0.56 2.85 -8.86
C GLY A 75 1.02 1.85 -9.94
N GLN A 76 0.27 0.77 -10.15
CA GLN A 76 0.55 -0.23 -11.18
C GLN A 76 0.14 0.26 -12.57
N GLU A 77 -1.03 0.90 -12.69
CA GLU A 77 -1.53 1.45 -13.95
C GLU A 77 -0.58 2.53 -14.50
N GLY A 78 -0.17 3.50 -13.67
CA GLY A 78 0.77 4.55 -14.09
C GLY A 78 2.17 4.02 -14.44
N ALA A 79 2.63 2.94 -13.79
CA ALA A 79 3.90 2.30 -14.13
C ALA A 79 3.83 1.51 -15.45
N GLN A 80 2.65 1.02 -15.82
CA GLN A 80 2.41 0.26 -17.05
C GLN A 80 2.33 1.20 -18.26
N GLU A 81 1.61 2.33 -18.14
CA GLU A 81 1.56 3.39 -19.17
C GLU A 81 2.95 4.00 -19.43
N GLY A 82 3.75 4.20 -18.38
CA GLY A 82 5.12 4.70 -18.52
C GLY A 82 6.04 3.76 -19.30
N LYS A 83 5.89 2.43 -19.12
CA LYS A 83 6.65 1.43 -19.87
C LYS A 83 6.22 1.31 -21.33
N GLU A 84 4.93 1.45 -21.60
CA GLU A 84 4.39 1.37 -22.97
C GLU A 84 4.90 2.54 -23.83
N ASN A 85 4.91 3.76 -23.26
CA ASN A 85 5.47 4.94 -23.93
C ASN A 85 7.00 4.86 -24.11
N GLN A 86 7.74 4.31 -23.15
CA GLN A 86 9.18 4.10 -23.29
C GLN A 86 9.51 3.07 -24.38
N GLY A 87 8.73 1.98 -24.48
CA GLY A 87 8.86 0.97 -25.52
C GLY A 87 8.62 1.52 -26.93
N GLN A 88 7.62 2.38 -27.11
CA GLN A 88 7.34 3.03 -28.39
C GLN A 88 8.45 4.03 -28.79
N SER A 89 9.01 4.78 -27.83
CA SER A 89 10.11 5.71 -28.09
C SER A 89 11.39 4.98 -28.52
N ILE A 90 11.73 3.87 -27.88
CA ILE A 90 12.91 3.05 -28.24
C ILE A 90 12.73 2.41 -29.62
N ALA A 91 11.52 1.95 -29.95
CA ALA A 91 11.21 1.39 -31.26
C ALA A 91 11.30 2.42 -32.40
N LYS A 92 10.97 3.70 -32.14
CA LYS A 92 11.14 4.80 -33.10
C LYS A 92 12.62 5.15 -33.33
N ILE A 93 13.41 5.28 -32.27
CA ILE A 93 14.86 5.57 -32.36
C ILE A 93 15.59 4.47 -33.15
N LYS A 94 15.21 3.20 -32.97
CA LYS A 94 15.82 2.08 -33.70
C LYS A 94 15.43 2.02 -35.18
N ARG A 95 14.32 2.66 -35.60
CA ARG A 95 13.91 2.74 -37.01
C ARG A 95 14.61 3.87 -37.77
N GLU A 96 14.99 4.96 -37.10
CA GLU A 96 15.67 6.09 -37.76
C GLU A 96 17.17 5.85 -37.99
N GLY A 97 17.80 4.89 -37.29
CA GLY A 97 19.21 4.51 -37.49
C GLY A 97 19.47 3.50 -38.62
N ARG A 98 18.45 3.13 -39.42
CA ARG A 98 18.58 2.34 -40.65
C ARG A 98 18.16 3.21 -41.83
N SER A 99 19.01 4.14 -42.22
CA SER A 99 18.98 4.82 -43.52
C SER A 99 20.41 5.12 -43.92
#